data_AF-A0A372RRY7-F1
#
_entry.id   AF-A0A372RRY7-F1
#
_cell.length_a   1.000
_cell.length_b   1.000
_cell.length_c   1.000
_cell.angle_alpha   90.00
_cell.angle_beta   90.00
_cell.angle_gamma   90.00
#
_symmetry.space_group_name_H-M   'P 1'
#
loop_
_entity.id
_entity.type
_entity.pdbx_description
1 polymer ?
#
loop_
_entity_poly.entity_id
_entity_poly.type
_entity_poly.pdbx_seq_one_letter_code
_entity_poly.pdbx_strand_id
1 'polypeptide(L)'
;MTEVTSNSKANSIGIIEYVEPQCLKSVNDVRFFYKKDKRSDVYSLGVLLWEITSGHPPFHNSEDRGILVYHICYSNLREKPIGGTPLEYQQLYEKCWDGDPGNRPNVDTVYDEILSQFNEVILVI
;
A
#
# COMPACT_ATOMS: atom_id res chain seq x y z
N MET A 1 16.56 -8.25 17.37
CA MET A 1 17.34 -7.55 16.34
C MET A 1 18.05 -8.59 15.51
N THR A 2 17.56 -8.91 14.32
CA THR A 2 18.32 -9.72 13.37
C THR A 2 18.70 -8.79 12.23
N GLU A 3 19.97 -8.43 12.19
CA GLU A 3 20.61 -7.76 11.06
C GLU A 3 20.50 -8.66 9.83
N VAL A 4 19.98 -8.10 8.74
CA VAL A 4 19.98 -8.76 7.43
C VAL A 4 20.87 -7.94 6.52
N THR A 5 22.17 -8.19 6.57
CA THR A 5 23.08 -7.87 5.47
C THR A 5 22.93 -8.96 4.41
N SER A 6 22.06 -8.75 3.42
CA SER A 6 22.04 -9.57 2.20
C SER A 6 22.20 -8.68 0.97
N ASN A 7 23.38 -8.77 0.34
CA ASN A 7 23.74 -8.13 -0.93
C ASN A 7 23.00 -8.79 -2.12
N SER A 8 21.67 -8.76 -2.11
CA SER A 8 20.84 -9.25 -3.21
C SER A 8 20.09 -8.08 -3.87
N LYS A 9 19.76 -8.22 -5.15
CA LYS A 9 18.89 -7.29 -5.89
C LYS A 9 17.57 -6.98 -5.15
N ALA A 10 17.18 -7.81 -4.17
CA ALA A 10 16.05 -7.55 -3.27
C ALA A 10 16.16 -6.22 -2.51
N ASN A 11 17.38 -5.77 -2.15
CA ASN A 11 17.57 -4.47 -1.50
C ASN A 11 17.26 -3.27 -2.41
N SER A 12 17.16 -3.45 -3.73
CA SER A 12 16.80 -2.37 -4.67
C SER A 12 15.29 -2.24 -4.92
N ILE A 13 14.48 -3.21 -4.51
CA ILE A 13 13.06 -3.30 -4.88
C ILE A 13 12.15 -2.80 -3.74
N GLY A 14 12.62 -2.81 -2.49
CA GLY A 14 11.82 -2.48 -1.31
C GLY A 14 10.99 -3.67 -0.81
N ILE A 15 10.15 -3.43 0.21
CA ILE A 15 9.26 -4.46 0.78
C ILE A 15 8.04 -4.58 -0.14
N ILE A 16 7.99 -5.66 -0.93
CA ILE A 16 7.06 -5.91 -2.06
C ILE A 16 5.63 -5.45 -1.77
N GLU A 17 5.14 -5.77 -0.59
CA GLU A 17 3.77 -5.56 -0.13
C GLU A 17 3.39 -4.06 -0.10
N TYR A 18 4.36 -3.18 0.13
CA TYR A 18 4.19 -1.73 0.17
C TYR A 18 4.61 -1.04 -1.13
N VAL A 19 5.27 -1.77 -2.04
CA VAL A 19 5.80 -1.20 -3.27
C VAL A 19 4.68 -1.02 -4.28
N GLU A 20 4.64 0.16 -4.90
CA GLU A 20 3.68 0.45 -5.95
C GLU A 20 3.74 -0.60 -7.10
N PRO A 21 2.58 -1.12 -7.56
CA PRO A 21 2.52 -2.18 -8.57
C PRO A 21 3.20 -1.79 -9.89
N GLN A 22 3.12 -0.53 -10.29
CA GLN A 22 3.78 -0.04 -11.51
C GLN A 22 5.31 -0.05 -11.40
N CYS A 23 5.86 0.23 -10.22
CA CYS A 23 7.29 0.09 -9.97
C CYS A 23 7.73 -1.38 -10.07
N LEU A 24 6.95 -2.31 -9.48
CA LEU A 24 7.21 -3.75 -9.58
C LEU A 24 7.15 -4.26 -11.03
N LYS A 25 6.18 -3.78 -11.83
CA LYS A 25 6.10 -4.10 -13.26
C LYS A 25 7.34 -3.61 -14.01
N SER A 26 7.81 -2.40 -13.72
CA SER A 26 8.96 -1.83 -14.43
C SER A 26 10.27 -2.57 -14.17
N VAL A 27 10.42 -3.18 -12.99
CA VAL A 27 11.58 -4.04 -12.70
C VAL A 27 11.48 -5.40 -13.39
N ASN A 28 10.26 -5.94 -13.56
CA ASN A 28 10.04 -7.29 -14.10
C ASN A 28 9.80 -7.33 -15.62
N ASP A 29 9.45 -6.21 -16.25
CA ASP A 29 9.28 -6.10 -17.71
C ASP A 29 10.19 -5.00 -18.26
N VAL A 30 11.26 -5.42 -18.94
CA VAL A 30 12.27 -4.55 -19.56
C VAL A 30 11.70 -3.60 -20.62
N ARG A 31 10.48 -3.84 -21.12
CA ARG A 31 9.79 -3.00 -22.11
C ARG A 31 8.92 -1.92 -21.47
N PHE A 32 8.70 -2.00 -20.16
CA PHE A 32 7.86 -1.09 -19.41
C PHE A 32 8.72 -0.26 -18.45
N PHE A 33 8.75 1.06 -18.67
CA PHE A 33 9.41 1.99 -17.76
C PHE A 33 8.38 2.79 -16.97
N TYR A 34 8.49 2.75 -15.65
CA TYR A 34 7.67 3.56 -14.77
C TYR A 34 8.55 4.45 -13.91
N LYS A 35 8.28 5.76 -13.94
CA LYS A 35 8.94 6.73 -13.08
C LYS A 35 8.12 6.93 -11.81
N LYS A 36 8.68 6.49 -10.68
CA LYS A 36 8.12 6.74 -9.34
C LYS A 36 7.85 8.24 -9.13
N ASP A 37 6.70 8.55 -8.53
CA ASP A 37 6.34 9.91 -8.11
C ASP A 37 5.61 9.90 -6.75
N LYS A 38 5.03 11.03 -6.34
CA LYS A 38 4.32 11.16 -5.05
C LYS A 38 3.17 10.15 -4.89
N ARG A 39 2.53 9.73 -5.98
CA ARG A 39 1.41 8.77 -5.97
C ARG A 39 1.88 7.36 -5.63
N SER A 40 3.15 7.06 -5.87
CA SER A 40 3.82 5.85 -5.42
C SER A 40 3.93 5.80 -3.90
N ASP A 41 4.27 6.94 -3.28
CA ASP A 41 4.35 7.05 -1.82
C ASP A 41 2.95 6.99 -1.18
N VAL A 42 1.92 7.57 -1.83
CA VAL A 42 0.51 7.44 -1.41
C VAL A 42 0.04 5.99 -1.45
N TYR A 43 0.47 5.20 -2.44
CA TYR A 43 0.18 3.76 -2.45
C TYR A 43 0.72 3.06 -1.21
N SER A 44 1.99 3.28 -0.88
CA SER A 44 2.62 2.70 0.31
C SER A 44 1.93 3.17 1.60
N LEU A 45 1.49 4.43 1.64
CA LEU A 45 0.69 4.97 2.74
C LEU A 45 -0.66 4.24 2.87
N GLY A 46 -1.36 3.95 1.77
CA GLY A 46 -2.61 3.18 1.81
C GLY A 46 -2.42 1.79 2.43
N VAL A 47 -1.35 1.09 2.06
CA VAL A 47 -1.00 -0.21 2.66
C VAL A 47 -0.71 -0.07 4.16
N LEU A 48 0.00 0.98 4.58
CA LEU A 48 0.28 1.26 6.00
C LEU A 48 -0.99 1.59 6.80
N LEU A 49 -1.91 2.38 6.25
CA LEU A 49 -3.18 2.69 6.90
C LEU A 49 -4.01 1.42 7.13
N TRP A 50 -4.03 0.51 6.16
CA TRP A 50 -4.65 -0.80 6.36
C TRP A 50 -3.91 -1.67 7.39
N GLU A 51 -2.58 -1.64 7.44
CA GLU A 51 -1.81 -2.39 8.44
C GLU A 51 -2.12 -1.93 9.87
N ILE A 52 -2.32 -0.62 10.06
CA ILE A 52 -2.72 -0.06 11.36
C ILE A 52 -4.07 -0.62 11.83
N THR A 53 -5.02 -0.81 10.90
CA THR A 53 -6.34 -1.35 11.27
C THR A 53 -6.33 -2.87 11.43
N SER A 54 -5.51 -3.58 10.66
CA SER A 54 -5.39 -5.04 10.75
C SER A 54 -4.57 -5.51 11.96
N GLY A 55 -3.61 -4.70 12.40
CA GLY A 55 -2.67 -5.04 13.46
C GLY A 55 -1.62 -6.08 13.06
N HIS A 56 -1.45 -6.36 11.76
CA HIS A 56 -0.47 -7.32 11.26
C HIS A 56 0.09 -6.92 9.88
N PRO A 57 1.27 -7.44 9.49
CA PRO A 57 1.85 -7.15 8.19
C PRO A 57 0.94 -7.55 7.02
N PRO A 58 0.95 -6.79 5.92
CA PRO A 58 0.23 -7.13 4.70
C PRO A 58 0.73 -8.46 4.12
N PHE A 59 -0.21 -9.24 3.61
CA PHE A 59 -0.01 -10.53 2.97
C PHE A 59 0.75 -11.55 3.83
N HIS A 60 0.70 -11.44 5.16
CA HIS A 60 1.48 -12.28 6.09
C HIS A 60 1.31 -13.80 5.92
N ASN A 61 0.21 -14.25 5.29
CA ASN A 61 -0.05 -15.67 5.00
C ASN A 61 0.43 -16.13 3.60
N SER A 62 1.08 -15.26 2.83
CA SER A 62 1.52 -15.59 1.47
C SER A 62 2.91 -16.21 1.47
N GLU A 63 3.01 -17.49 1.12
CA GLU A 63 4.28 -18.23 1.13
C GLU A 63 5.14 -18.00 -0.12
N ASP A 64 4.51 -17.84 -1.30
CA ASP A 64 5.24 -17.61 -2.56
C ASP A 64 5.25 -16.12 -2.95
N ARG A 65 6.41 -15.49 -2.76
CA ARG A 65 6.62 -14.06 -3.08
C ARG A 65 6.53 -13.76 -4.57
N GLY A 66 6.90 -14.69 -5.46
CA GLY A 66 6.82 -14.49 -6.91
C GLY A 66 5.38 -14.46 -7.41
N ILE A 67 4.56 -15.39 -6.91
CA ILE A 67 3.12 -15.43 -7.16
C ILE A 67 2.44 -14.18 -6.59
N LEU A 68 2.83 -13.73 -5.40
CA LEU A 68 2.30 -12.51 -4.78
C LEU A 68 2.56 -11.27 -5.65
N VAL A 69 3.81 -11.07 -6.13
CA VAL A 69 4.15 -9.97 -7.04
C VAL A 69 3.26 -9.99 -8.28
N TYR A 70 3.08 -11.16 -8.88
CA TYR A 70 2.24 -11.31 -10.07
C TYR A 70 0.79 -10.87 -9.80
N HIS A 71 0.19 -11.31 -8.70
CA HIS A 71 -1.18 -10.95 -8.36
C HIS A 71 -1.35 -9.47 -8.00
N ILE A 72 -0.42 -8.88 -7.25
CA ILE A 72 -0.42 -7.44 -6.96
C ILE A 72 -0.36 -6.62 -8.26
N CYS A 73 0.53 -7.01 -9.18
CA CYS A 73 0.77 -6.30 -10.43
C CYS A 73 -0.38 -6.47 -11.43
N TYR A 74 -0.78 -7.70 -11.71
CA TYR A 74 -1.59 -8.03 -12.89
C TYR A 74 -3.02 -8.43 -12.55
N SER A 75 -3.31 -8.81 -11.31
CA SER A 75 -4.67 -9.12 -10.84
C SER A 75 -5.26 -8.03 -9.95
N ASN A 76 -4.51 -6.96 -9.68
CA ASN A 76 -4.86 -5.91 -8.73
C ASN A 76 -5.23 -6.46 -7.33
N LEU A 77 -4.53 -7.51 -6.90
CA LEU A 77 -4.75 -8.09 -5.57
C LEU A 77 -4.49 -7.04 -4.49
N ARG A 78 -5.44 -6.89 -3.58
CA ARG A 78 -5.37 -6.05 -2.38
C ARG A 78 -5.83 -6.85 -1.17
N GLU A 79 -5.49 -6.33 0.00
CA GLU A 79 -5.93 -6.91 1.25
C GLU A 79 -7.44 -6.77 1.44
N LYS A 80 -8.01 -7.65 2.29
CA LYS A 80 -9.43 -7.59 2.61
C LYS A 80 -9.69 -6.50 3.66
N PRO A 81 -10.83 -5.80 3.57
CA PRO A 81 -11.23 -4.87 4.61
C PRO A 81 -11.33 -5.54 5.98
N ILE A 82 -10.92 -4.81 7.02
CA ILE A 82 -10.96 -5.28 8.40
C ILE A 82 -12.28 -4.86 9.05
N GLY A 83 -13.04 -5.84 9.52
CA GLY A 83 -14.32 -5.59 10.20
C GLY A 83 -14.13 -4.70 11.43
N GLY A 84 -15.02 -3.71 11.60
CA GLY A 84 -14.94 -2.73 12.67
C GLY A 84 -14.13 -1.48 12.33
N THR A 85 -13.47 -1.44 11.18
CA THR A 85 -12.87 -0.20 10.65
C THR A 85 -13.98 0.79 10.24
N PRO A 86 -13.89 2.09 10.60
CA PRO A 86 -14.81 3.11 10.09
C PRO A 86 -14.84 3.11 8.55
N LEU A 87 -16.01 3.29 7.97
CA LEU A 87 -16.21 3.14 6.52
C LEU A 87 -15.38 4.17 5.73
N GLU A 88 -15.31 5.39 6.24
CA GLU A 88 -14.57 6.51 5.67
C GLU A 88 -13.06 6.21 5.67
N TYR A 89 -12.56 5.61 6.75
CA TYR A 89 -11.15 5.20 6.86
C TYR A 89 -10.82 4.09 5.87
N GLN A 90 -11.74 3.12 5.74
CA GLN A 90 -11.64 2.05 4.76
C GLN A 90 -11.56 2.61 3.34
N GLN A 91 -12.51 3.47 2.97
CA GLN A 91 -12.55 4.08 1.64
C GLN A 91 -11.29 4.89 1.35
N LEU A 92 -10.76 5.59 2.36
CA LEU A 92 -9.54 6.37 2.23
C LEU A 92 -8.33 5.49 1.88
N TYR A 93 -8.04 4.44 2.67
CA TYR A 93 -6.89 3.59 2.35
C TYR A 93 -7.10 2.83 1.04
N GLU A 94 -8.36 2.46 0.72
CA GLU A 94 -8.70 1.81 -0.54
C GLU A 94 -8.42 2.69 -1.76
N LYS A 95 -8.69 3.99 -1.63
CA LYS A 95 -8.38 4.99 -2.65
C LYS A 95 -6.88 5.26 -2.75
N CYS A 96 -6.16 5.22 -1.63
CA CYS A 96 -4.71 5.42 -1.61
C CYS A 96 -3.96 4.32 -2.38
N TRP A 97 -4.38 3.06 -2.29
CA TRP A 97 -3.72 1.94 -2.98
C TRP A 97 -4.37 1.55 -4.32
N ASP A 98 -5.12 2.47 -4.94
CA ASP A 98 -5.80 2.21 -6.22
C ASP A 98 -4.82 1.70 -7.28
N GLY A 99 -5.31 0.78 -8.13
CA GLY A 99 -4.53 0.18 -9.20
C GLY A 99 -4.03 1.19 -10.23
N ASP A 100 -4.81 2.25 -10.48
CA ASP A 100 -4.44 3.38 -11.31
C ASP A 100 -3.88 4.51 -10.43
N PRO A 101 -2.59 4.88 -10.58
CA PRO A 101 -2.02 6.03 -9.89
C PRO A 101 -2.84 7.32 -10.05
N GLY A 102 -3.52 7.52 -11.19
CA GLY A 102 -4.34 8.71 -11.46
C GLY A 102 -5.55 8.87 -10.52
N ASN A 103 -6.04 7.79 -9.93
CA ASN A 103 -7.19 7.82 -9.02
C ASN A 103 -6.79 8.09 -7.56
N ARG A 104 -5.50 7.98 -7.24
CA ARG A 104 -5.00 8.15 -5.88
C ARG A 104 -5.08 9.62 -5.46
N PRO A 105 -5.50 9.92 -4.21
CA PRO A 105 -5.49 11.28 -3.69
C PRO A 105 -4.05 11.82 -3.57
N ASN A 106 -3.91 13.14 -3.46
CA ASN A 106 -2.65 13.71 -3.00
C ASN A 106 -2.54 13.58 -1.47
N VAL A 107 -1.33 13.74 -0.94
CA VAL A 107 -1.06 13.55 0.49
C VAL A 107 -1.80 14.54 1.39
N ASP A 108 -2.07 15.76 0.92
CA ASP A 108 -2.79 16.78 1.69
C ASP A 108 -4.27 16.35 1.88
N THR A 109 -4.90 15.82 0.83
CA THR A 109 -6.25 15.23 0.92
C THR A 109 -6.28 14.04 1.87
N VAL A 110 -5.27 13.16 1.84
CA VAL A 110 -5.18 12.03 2.79
C VAL A 110 -5.08 12.54 4.23
N TYR A 111 -4.25 13.55 4.46
CA TYR A 111 -4.08 14.16 5.78
C TYR A 111 -5.39 14.79 6.30
N ASP A 112 -6.07 15.57 5.47
CA ASP A 112 -7.33 16.22 5.83
C ASP A 112 -8.43 15.19 6.15
N GLU A 113 -8.57 14.13 5.33
CA GLU A 113 -9.54 13.05 5.55
C GLU A 113 -9.23 12.23 6.82
N ILE A 114 -7.94 12.03 7.15
CA ILE A 114 -7.55 11.40 8.42
C ILE A 114 -7.95 12.28 9.61
N LEU A 115 -7.65 13.58 9.55
CA LEU A 115 -7.97 14.52 10.63
C LEU A 115 -9.47 14.67 10.87
N SER A 116 -10.27 14.73 9.80
CA SER A 116 -11.72 14.84 9.96
C SER A 116 -12.29 13.66 10.75
N GLN A 117 -11.78 12.45 10.49
CA GLN A 117 -12.20 11.24 11.19
C GLN A 117 -11.76 11.21 12.66
N PHE A 118 -10.57 11.74 12.98
CA PHE A 118 -10.13 11.85 14.39
C PHE A 118 -10.98 12.84 15.19
N ASN A 119 -11.37 13.96 14.58
CA ASN A 119 -12.19 14.96 15.25
C ASN A 119 -13.60 14.45 15.55
N GLU A 120 -14.17 13.59 14.71
CA GLU A 120 -15.45 12.93 14.97
C GLU A 120 -15.38 11.98 16.17
N VAL A 121 -14.26 11.27 16.36
CA VAL A 121 -14.08 10.37 17.51
C VAL A 121 -13.96 11.14 18.83
N ILE A 122 -13.29 12.30 18.84
CA ILE A 122 -13.12 13.12 20.05
C ILE A 122 -14.43 13.85 20.44
N LEU A 123 -15.28 14.21 19.48
CA LEU A 123 -16.55 14.90 19.76
C LEU A 123 -17.65 13.98 20.32
N VAL A 124 -17.42 12.66 20.33
CA VAL A 124 -18.39 11.65 20.81
C VAL A 124 -18.01 11.11 22.21
N ILE A 125 -16.93 11.61 22.82
CA ILE A 125 -16.48 11.31 24.19
C ILE A 125 -16.67 12.54 25.10
#